data_AF-A0A9J7DHX0-F1
#
_entry.id   AF-A0A9J7DHX0-F1
#
_cell.length_a   1.000
_cell.length_b   1.000
_cell.length_c   1.000
_cell.angle_alpha   90.00
_cell.angle_beta   90.00
_cell.angle_gamma   90.00
#
_symmetry.space_group_name_H-M   'P 1'
#
loop_
_entity.id
_entity.type
_entity.pdbx_description
1 polymer ?
#
loop_
_entity_poly.entity_id
_entity_poly.type
_entity_poly.pdbx_seq_one_letter_code
_entity_poly.pdbx_strand_id
1 'polypeptide(L)' 'MRGKNLGSRLYNAVRDLGKEKGYQLLRADCTSFYSAKIKERLGWDCINTIVYKDFLDANNQPVFNPPPPHDSCKSYALRL' A
#
# COMPACT_ATOMS: atom_id res chain seq x y z
N MET A 1 10.94 -19.38 0.85
CA MET A 1 10.07 -19.98 -0.18
C MET A 1 9.38 -18.86 -0.98
N ARG A 2 9.54 -18.79 -2.31
CA ARG A 2 8.90 -17.81 -3.21
C ARG A 2 8.02 -18.58 -4.24
N GLY A 3 7.21 -17.87 -5.04
CA GLY A 3 6.43 -18.48 -6.13
C GLY A 3 5.08 -19.11 -5.74
N LYS A 4 4.63 -18.94 -4.49
CA LYS A 4 3.34 -19.46 -3.99
C LYS A 4 2.22 -18.40 -3.92
N ASN A 5 2.47 -17.23 -4.51
CA ASN A 5 1.54 -16.09 -4.56
C ASN A 5 0.95 -15.67 -3.20
N LEU A 6 1.72 -15.80 -2.12
CA LEU A 6 1.22 -15.66 -0.75
C LEU A 6 0.62 -14.26 -0.48
N GLY A 7 1.28 -13.20 -0.92
CA GLY A 7 0.78 -11.83 -0.71
C GLY A 7 -0.59 -11.59 -1.36
N SER A 8 -0.77 -12.02 -2.61
CA SER A 8 -2.07 -11.88 -3.29
C SER A 8 -3.16 -12.73 -2.65
N ARG A 9 -2.82 -13.95 -2.21
CA ARG A 9 -3.77 -14.82 -1.49
C ARG A 9 -4.26 -14.18 -0.21
N LEU A 10 -3.36 -13.57 0.56
CA LEU A 10 -3.73 -12.87 1.79
C LEU A 10 -4.62 -11.65 1.51
N TYR A 11 -4.30 -10.83 0.52
CA TYR A 11 -5.15 -9.67 0.19
C TYR A 11 -6.51 -10.05 -0.38
N ASN A 12 -6.60 -11.13 -1.16
CA ASN A 12 -7.89 -11.65 -1.61
C ASN A 12 -8.71 -12.18 -0.43
N ALA A 13 -8.11 -12.90 0.52
CA ALA A 13 -8.81 -13.33 1.72
C ALA A 13 -9.37 -12.16 2.53
N VAL A 14 -8.61 -11.06 2.67
CA VAL A 14 -9.07 -9.83 3.33
C VAL A 14 -10.20 -9.16 2.53
N ARG A 15 -10.14 -9.17 1.19
CA ARG A 15 -11.21 -8.67 0.32
C ARG A 15 -12.50 -9.45 0.50
N ASP A 16 -12.41 -10.77 0.52
CA ASP A 16 -13.57 -11.64 0.63
C ASP A 16 -14.22 -11.49 2.02
N LEU A 17 -13.40 -11.44 3.09
CA LEU A 17 -13.87 -11.11 4.45
C LEU A 17 -14.50 -9.70 4.52
N GLY A 18 -13.93 -8.73 3.80
CA GLY A 18 -14.44 -7.38 3.71
C GLY A 18 -15.87 -7.33 3.16
N LYS A 19 -16.11 -8.05 2.05
CA LYS A 19 -17.43 -8.18 1.43
C LYS A 19 -18.42 -8.91 2.35
N GLU A 20 -17.99 -10.00 2.99
CA GLU A 20 -18.83 -10.77 3.94
C GLU A 20 -19.33 -9.89 5.09
N LYS A 21 -18.47 -9.00 5.59
CA LYS A 21 -18.82 -8.06 6.68
C LYS A 21 -19.58 -6.82 6.21
N GLY A 22 -19.88 -6.68 4.92
CA GLY A 22 -20.60 -5.53 4.38
C GLY A 22 -19.78 -4.24 4.31
N TYR A 23 -18.45 -4.32 4.36
CA TYR A 23 -17.61 -3.15 4.11
C TYR A 23 -17.66 -2.74 2.64
N GLN A 24 -17.56 -1.44 2.39
CA GLN A 24 -17.61 -0.87 1.03
C GLN A 24 -16.24 -0.56 0.44
N LEU A 25 -15.19 -0.63 1.26
CA LEU A 25 -13.85 -0.17 0.89
C LEU A 25 -12.78 -0.99 1.61
N LEU A 26 -11.71 -1.30 0.91
CA LEU A 26 -10.42 -1.61 1.50
C LEU A 26 -9.39 -0.52 1.18
N ARG A 27 -8.45 -0.32 2.10
CA ARG A 27 -7.35 0.62 1.96
C ARG A 27 -6.06 0.01 2.47
N ALA A 28 -4.94 0.35 1.85
CA ALA A 28 -3.61 -0.08 2.28
C ALA A 28 -2.56 0.97 1.97
N ASP A 29 -1.64 1.18 2.91
CA ASP A 29 -0.41 1.95 2.68
C ASP A 29 0.73 1.02 2.32
N CYS A 30 1.31 1.26 1.16
CA CYS A 30 2.41 0.50 0.62
C CYS A 30 3.69 1.34 0.70
N THR A 31 4.63 0.89 1.52
CA THR A 31 5.94 1.53 1.75
C THR A 31 7.09 0.80 1.06
N SER A 32 6.76 -0.18 0.21
CA SER A 32 7.73 -0.96 -0.55
C SER A 32 7.26 -1.22 -1.97
N PHE A 33 8.22 -1.41 -2.88
CA PHE A 33 7.95 -1.79 -4.27
C PHE A 33 7.03 -3.01 -4.38
N TYR A 34 7.27 -4.06 -3.58
CA TYR A 34 6.51 -5.31 -3.68
C TYR A 34 5.06 -5.18 -3.23
N SER A 35 4.80 -4.47 -2.13
CA SER A 35 3.43 -4.26 -1.65
C SER A 35 2.62 -3.45 -2.65
N ALA A 36 3.18 -2.34 -3.15
CA ALA A 36 2.57 -1.52 -4.20
C ALA A 36 2.28 -2.35 -5.46
N LYS A 37 3.25 -3.17 -5.91
CA LYS A 37 3.09 -3.97 -7.12
C LYS A 37 2.01 -5.03 -7.00
N ILE A 38 1.81 -5.61 -5.82
CA ILE A 38 0.70 -6.54 -5.58
C ILE A 38 -0.64 -5.80 -5.67
N LYS A 39 -0.75 -4.59 -5.11
CA LYS A 39 -1.98 -3.77 -5.20
C LYS A 39 -2.35 -3.43 -6.64
N GLU A 40 -1.39 -2.95 -7.42
CA GLU A 40 -1.57 -2.68 -8.86
C GLU A 40 -2.06 -3.93 -9.59
N ARG A 41 -1.43 -5.09 -9.35
CA ARG A 41 -1.82 -6.36 -9.99
C ARG A 41 -3.22 -6.84 -9.60
N LEU A 42 -3.68 -6.49 -8.40
CA LEU A 42 -5.01 -6.83 -7.90
C LEU A 42 -6.08 -5.80 -8.27
N GLY A 43 -5.74 -4.78 -9.07
CA GLY A 43 -6.68 -3.77 -9.54
C GLY A 43 -7.09 -2.74 -8.48
N TRP A 44 -6.21 -2.45 -7.52
CA TRP A 44 -6.42 -1.36 -6.56
C TRP A 44 -5.98 -0.04 -7.18
N ASP A 45 -6.70 1.04 -6.87
CA ASP A 45 -6.38 2.39 -7.31
C ASP A 45 -5.34 3.01 -6.38
N CYS A 46 -4.26 3.56 -6.94
CA CYS A 46 -3.33 4.39 -6.19
C CYS A 46 -3.93 5.78 -6.03
N ILE A 47 -4.49 6.06 -4.85
CA ILE A 47 -5.22 7.30 -4.58
C ILE A 47 -4.34 8.42 -4.01
N ASN A 48 -3.16 8.10 -3.50
CA ASN A 48 -2.20 9.08 -2.99
C ASN A 48 -0.76 8.56 -3.04
N THR A 49 0.21 9.46 -3.17
CA THR A 49 1.63 9.16 -3.03
C THR A 49 2.29 10.28 -2.23
N ILE A 50 2.93 9.92 -1.11
CA ILE A 50 3.74 10.83 -0.30
C ILE A 50 5.20 10.42 -0.48
N VAL A 51 6.01 11.31 -1.06
CA VAL A 51 7.46 11.11 -1.17
C VAL A 51 8.09 11.56 0.15
N TYR A 52 8.93 10.70 0.75
CA TYR A 52 9.45 10.94 2.11
C TYR A 52 10.29 12.21 2.21
N LYS A 53 11.08 12.51 1.16
CA LYS A 53 11.92 13.71 1.09
C LYS A 53 11.12 15.02 1.10
N ASP A 54 9.86 14.96 0.65
CA ASP A 54 8.96 16.11 0.52
C ASP A 54 8.00 16.21 1.72
N PHE A 55 8.03 15.23 2.62
CA PHE A 55 7.23 15.21 3.85
C PHE A 55 8.05 15.76 5.02
N LEU A 56 7.95 17.08 5.19
CA LEU A 56 8.77 17.86 6.11
C LEU A 56 8.05 18.16 7.43
N ASP A 57 8.83 18.31 8.50
CA ASP A 57 8.35 18.82 9.79
C ASP A 57 8.26 20.37 9.80
N ALA A 58 7.91 20.94 10.95
CA ALA A 58 7.81 22.39 11.14
C ALA A 58 9.16 23.14 10.96
N ASN A 59 10.30 22.43 10.97
CA ASN A 59 11.64 22.97 10.78
C ASN A 59 12.19 22.68 9.37
N ASN A 60 11.32 22.29 8.42
CA ASN A 60 11.69 21.90 7.06
C ASN A 60 12.66 20.71 6.98
N GLN A 61 12.65 19.80 7.97
CA GLN A 61 13.44 18.56 7.92
C GLN A 61 12.57 17.37 7.51
N PRO A 62 13.05 16.44 6.66
CA PRO A 62 12.31 15.23 6.33
C PRO A 62 11.96 14.42 7.59
N VAL A 63 10.67 14.15 7.80
CA VAL A 63 10.21 13.35 8.95
C VAL A 63 10.64 11.89 8.79
N PHE A 64 10.73 11.41 7.55
CA PHE A 64 11.12 10.04 7.22
C PHE A 64 12.37 10.03 6.34
N ASN A 65 13.39 9.28 6.75
CA ASN A 65 14.61 9.07 5.97
C ASN A 65 15.02 7.57 5.96
N PRO A 66 14.20 6.69 5.35
CA PRO A 66 14.53 5.28 5.26
C PRO A 66 15.71 5.05 4.30
N PRO A 67 16.44 3.92 4.43
CA PRO A 67 17.49 3.58 3.48
C PRO A 67 16.92 3.27 2.09
N PRO A 68 17.71 3.44 1.02
CA PRO A 68 17.36 2.95 -0.31
C PRO A 68 16.94 1.47 -0.28
N PRO A 69 15.96 1.05 -1.09
CA PRO A 69 15.30 1.80 -2.16
C PRO A 69 13.95 2.45 -1.76
N HIS A 70 13.67 2.63 -0.48
CA HIS A 70 12.38 3.16 -0.03
C HIS A 70 12.33 4.69 -0.19
N ASP A 71 11.42 5.21 -1.02
CA ASP A 71 11.34 6.64 -1.35
C ASP A 71 9.99 7.29 -1.07
N SER A 72 8.93 6.49 -0.95
CA SER A 72 7.57 6.97 -0.85
C SER A 72 6.64 5.98 -0.14
N CYS A 73 5.56 6.52 0.41
CA CYS A 73 4.38 5.78 0.84
C CYS A 73 3.26 6.00 -0.18
N LYS A 74 2.71 4.91 -0.72
CA LYS A 74 1.59 4.95 -1.66
C LYS A 74 0.33 4.40 -0.99
N SER A 75 -0.72 5.21 -0.90
CA SER A 75 -2.01 4.74 -0.43
C SER A 75 -2.82 4.19 -1.60
N TYR A 76 -3.27 2.95 -1.46
CA TYR A 76 -4.14 2.29 -2.42
C TYR A 76 -5.52 2.04 -1.82
N ALA A 77 -6.56 2.10 -2.66
CA ALA A 77 -7.93 1.79 -2.30
C ALA A 77 -8.55 0.80 -3.28
N LEU A 78 -9.51 0.00 -2.79
CA LEU A 78 -10.34 -0.88 -3.60
C LEU A 78 -11.77 -0.80 -3.10
N ARG A 79 -12.69 -0.42 -3.98
CA ARG A 79 -14.12 -0.53 -3.71
C ARG A 79 -14.51 -2.02 -3.65
N LEU A 80 -15.23 -2.42 -2.60
CA LEU A 80 -15.66 -3.80 -2.38
C LEU A 80 -16.99 -4.13 -3.05
#